data_AF-A0A1F9NH00-F1
#
_entry.id   AF-A0A1F9NH00-F1
#
_cell.length_a   1.000
_cell.length_b   1.000
_cell.length_c   1.000
_cell.angle_alpha   90.00
_cell.angle_beta   90.00
_cell.angle_gamma   90.00
#
_symmetry.space_group_name_H-M   'P 1'
#
loop_
_entity.id
_entity.type
_entity.pdbx_description
1 polymer ?
#
loop_
_entity_poly.entity_id
_entity_poly.type
_entity_poly.pdbx_seq_one_letter_code
_entity_poly.pdbx_strand_id
1 'polypeptide(L)'
;GVEIGSRIYRDLVECHWDALFPTKARMRGRVAAIEWWAEKAESVLEQLPKGPFAEERINALRENLEKVDQILAEVLEEAPSIRPLLDFAGSLEAVAPPPEPKAPEPKPVSALSQPPEGSLGTLGAEPSVPRMEEGPVEISSPETAYALLEKALENVARAADYFREESLSNPAAYRLARVAAWSAVESLPPSEDGKTILPVPYNVDSLRAFAGGGQDEAVVKAAEENLAEHILWLDLNFWAAEALTRLGEGHQAAAEAVRGETALLLRRLPGLEELKFSDGTPFAADDTREWLKGLSAGGAGAAEGSAGTSADPAAKGIRQAREMIAEGRTAEAVRRMQKGLRAGGSRKEAFHWRVALCRLLLETPEARHALPHIEEILKEIDLFRLEEYDPELALKGLKIAWDGYRANAGLVPEERVVELQGRIAKVDVSAAMSLGGE
;
A
#
# COMPACT_ATOMS: atom_id res chain seq x y z
N GLY A 1 21.63 -8.98 -13.49
CA GLY A 1 20.74 -8.00 -14.15
C GLY A 1 20.91 -8.08 -15.64
N VAL A 2 21.76 -7.23 -16.22
CA VAL A 2 21.91 -7.07 -17.68
C VAL A 2 22.21 -8.38 -18.43
N GLU A 3 23.17 -9.19 -17.96
CA GLU A 3 23.49 -10.47 -18.61
C GLU A 3 22.27 -11.41 -18.70
N ILE A 4 21.55 -11.62 -17.60
CA ILE A 4 20.29 -12.37 -17.58
C ILE A 4 19.25 -11.76 -18.53
N GLY A 5 19.10 -10.43 -18.53
CA GLY A 5 18.17 -9.74 -19.44
C GLY A 5 18.52 -9.94 -20.92
N SER A 6 19.80 -9.86 -21.27
CA SER A 6 20.29 -10.11 -22.63
C SER A 6 20.04 -11.56 -23.06
N ARG A 7 20.14 -12.52 -22.14
CA ARG A 7 19.82 -13.93 -22.38
C ARG A 7 18.34 -14.13 -22.65
N ILE A 8 17.47 -13.55 -21.83
CA ILE A 8 16.01 -13.63 -22.03
C ILE A 8 15.64 -13.03 -23.39
N TYR A 9 16.21 -11.87 -23.72
CA TYR A 9 15.95 -11.22 -25.01
C TYR A 9 16.44 -12.07 -26.19
N ARG A 10 17.64 -12.64 -26.11
CA ARG A 10 18.14 -13.61 -27.08
C ARG A 10 17.17 -14.78 -27.25
N ASP A 11 16.75 -15.42 -26.16
CA ASP A 11 15.86 -16.58 -26.21
C ASP A 11 14.48 -16.20 -26.79
N LEU A 12 13.99 -14.98 -26.58
CA LEU A 12 12.77 -14.46 -27.19
C LEU A 12 12.89 -14.32 -28.71
N VAL A 13 13.97 -13.71 -29.20
CA VAL A 13 14.18 -13.50 -30.64
C VAL A 13 14.55 -14.82 -31.33
N GLU A 14 15.28 -15.72 -30.66
CA GLU A 14 15.70 -17.01 -31.21
C GLU A 14 14.57 -18.03 -31.26
N CYS A 15 13.87 -18.26 -30.14
CA CYS A 15 12.89 -19.34 -30.01
C CYS A 15 11.45 -18.91 -30.35
N HIS A 16 11.14 -17.62 -30.22
CA HIS A 16 9.76 -17.15 -30.24
C HIS A 16 9.47 -16.06 -31.28
N TRP A 17 10.38 -15.80 -32.23
CA TRP A 17 10.20 -14.77 -33.25
C TRP A 17 8.83 -14.82 -33.95
N ASP A 18 8.35 -16.02 -34.26
CA ASP A 18 7.10 -16.21 -35.01
C ASP A 18 5.86 -15.86 -34.20
N ALA A 19 5.89 -16.16 -32.90
CA ALA A 19 4.81 -15.88 -31.96
C ALA A 19 4.97 -14.52 -31.23
N LEU A 20 6.10 -13.83 -31.44
CA LEU A 20 6.43 -12.57 -30.77
C LEU A 20 5.41 -11.48 -31.12
N PHE A 21 5.02 -10.69 -30.12
CA PHE A 21 4.27 -9.46 -30.32
C PHE A 21 5.22 -8.25 -30.38
N PRO A 22 5.01 -7.25 -31.25
CA PRO A 22 3.96 -7.14 -32.29
C PRO A 22 4.04 -8.26 -33.33
N THR A 23 2.91 -8.70 -33.91
CA THR A 23 2.89 -9.84 -34.88
C THR A 23 3.77 -9.59 -36.12
N LYS A 24 4.19 -10.63 -36.86
CA LYS A 24 4.93 -10.51 -38.14
C LYS A 24 4.27 -9.57 -39.17
N ALA A 25 2.93 -9.45 -39.17
CA ALA A 25 2.23 -8.50 -40.04
C ALA A 25 2.53 -7.02 -39.72
N ARG A 26 3.08 -6.73 -38.53
CA ARG A 26 3.43 -5.40 -38.02
C ARG A 26 4.94 -5.28 -37.83
N MET A 27 5.73 -5.56 -38.88
CA MET A 27 7.20 -5.50 -38.84
C MET A 27 7.75 -4.16 -38.33
N ARG A 28 7.16 -3.04 -38.73
CA ARG A 28 7.55 -1.71 -38.21
C ARG A 28 7.39 -1.59 -36.68
N GLY A 29 6.37 -2.23 -36.11
CA GLY A 29 6.16 -2.26 -34.66
C GLY A 29 7.21 -3.12 -33.94
N ARG A 30 7.66 -4.22 -34.56
CA ARG A 30 8.77 -5.02 -34.02
C ARG A 30 10.07 -4.23 -34.02
N VAL A 31 10.38 -3.57 -35.14
CA VAL A 31 11.58 -2.71 -35.27
C VAL A 31 11.55 -1.62 -34.19
N ALA A 32 10.44 -0.89 -34.05
CA ALA A 32 10.31 0.14 -33.01
C ALA A 32 10.47 -0.41 -31.58
N ALA A 33 10.00 -1.63 -31.30
CA ALA A 33 10.17 -2.26 -30.00
C ALA A 33 11.63 -2.68 -29.74
N ILE A 34 12.35 -3.13 -30.78
CA ILE A 34 13.77 -3.45 -30.70
C ILE A 34 14.61 -2.17 -30.49
N GLU A 35 14.29 -1.10 -31.23
CA GLU A 35 14.93 0.22 -31.06
C GLU A 35 14.73 0.76 -29.65
N TRP A 36 13.49 0.71 -29.14
CA TRP A 36 13.18 1.15 -27.78
C TRP A 36 13.93 0.33 -26.74
N TRP A 37 13.99 -1.00 -26.89
CA TRP A 37 14.76 -1.85 -26.00
C TRP A 37 16.25 -1.50 -26.03
N ALA A 38 16.83 -1.29 -27.22
CA ALA A 38 18.23 -0.93 -27.35
C ALA A 38 18.56 0.42 -26.68
N GLU A 39 17.72 1.44 -26.89
CA GLU A 39 17.87 2.77 -26.26
C GLU A 39 17.79 2.68 -24.73
N LYS A 40 16.81 1.95 -24.19
CA LYS A 40 16.65 1.79 -22.73
C LYS A 40 17.76 0.96 -22.12
N ALA A 41 18.20 -0.10 -22.79
CA ALA A 41 19.33 -0.89 -22.36
C ALA A 41 20.61 -0.03 -22.30
N GLU A 42 20.86 0.79 -23.32
CA GLU A 42 22.01 1.71 -23.36
C GLU A 42 21.97 2.71 -22.20
N SER A 43 20.84 3.37 -21.98
CA SER A 43 20.67 4.34 -20.89
C SER A 43 20.91 3.74 -19.50
N VAL A 44 20.49 2.48 -19.28
CA VAL A 44 20.76 1.76 -18.02
C VAL A 44 22.24 1.40 -17.92
N LEU A 45 22.87 0.97 -19.01
CA LEU A 45 24.29 0.61 -19.03
C LEU A 45 25.20 1.81 -18.71
N GLU A 46 24.87 3.00 -19.19
CA GLU A 46 25.62 4.24 -18.89
C GLU A 46 25.65 4.59 -17.40
N GLN A 47 24.61 4.20 -16.66
CA GLN A 47 24.46 4.48 -15.23
C GLN A 47 25.15 3.44 -14.34
N LEU A 48 25.55 2.29 -14.91
CA LEU A 48 26.17 1.22 -14.15
C LEU A 48 27.66 1.47 -13.92
N PRO A 49 28.20 1.10 -12.74
CA PRO A 49 29.63 1.18 -12.49
C PRO A 49 30.39 0.26 -13.45
N LYS A 50 31.41 0.78 -14.12
CA LYS A 50 32.34 0.02 -14.98
C LYS A 50 33.37 -0.77 -14.17
N GLY A 51 32.94 -1.28 -13.01
CA GLY A 51 33.80 -1.98 -12.07
C GLY A 51 34.25 -3.35 -12.59
N PRO A 52 35.17 -4.00 -11.86
CA PRO A 52 35.61 -5.33 -12.23
C PRO A 52 34.46 -6.33 -12.09
N PHE A 53 34.08 -6.96 -13.21
CA PHE A 53 33.11 -8.05 -13.21
C PHE A 53 33.82 -9.39 -13.45
N ALA A 54 33.17 -10.49 -13.02
CA ALA A 54 33.62 -11.83 -13.34
C ALA A 54 33.69 -12.01 -14.87
N GLU A 55 34.83 -12.52 -15.36
CA GLU A 55 35.12 -12.69 -16.78
C GLU A 55 34.02 -13.52 -17.49
N GLU A 56 33.50 -14.56 -16.81
CA GLU A 56 32.44 -15.42 -17.32
C GLU A 56 31.15 -14.63 -17.61
N ARG A 57 30.84 -13.64 -16.77
CA ARG A 57 29.63 -12.82 -16.93
C ARG A 57 29.77 -11.79 -18.04
N ILE A 58 30.97 -11.25 -18.23
CA ILE A 58 31.26 -10.35 -19.36
C ILE A 58 31.18 -11.14 -20.66
N ASN A 59 31.76 -12.33 -20.71
CA ASN A 59 31.73 -13.19 -21.89
C ASN A 59 30.31 -13.63 -22.22
N ALA A 60 29.51 -14.04 -21.23
CA ALA A 60 28.10 -14.40 -21.43
C ALA A 60 27.27 -13.22 -21.95
N LEU A 61 27.49 -12.01 -21.43
CA LEU A 61 26.82 -10.80 -21.95
C LEU A 61 27.18 -10.53 -23.41
N ARG A 62 28.47 -10.62 -23.76
CA ARG A 62 28.94 -10.41 -25.14
C ARG A 62 28.34 -11.44 -26.09
N GLU A 63 28.41 -12.71 -25.74
CA GLU A 63 27.85 -13.80 -26.55
C GLU A 63 26.35 -13.62 -26.78
N ASN A 64 25.59 -13.22 -25.76
CA ASN A 64 24.16 -12.97 -25.89
C ASN A 64 23.87 -11.81 -26.86
N LEU A 65 24.57 -10.69 -26.72
CA LEU A 65 24.36 -9.51 -27.56
C LEU A 65 24.79 -9.75 -29.01
N GLU A 66 25.91 -10.45 -29.23
CA GLU A 66 26.37 -10.84 -30.57
C GLU A 66 25.34 -11.77 -31.24
N LYS A 67 24.76 -12.71 -30.48
CA LYS A 67 23.73 -13.60 -31.00
C LYS A 67 22.45 -12.86 -31.35
N VAL A 68 22.05 -11.88 -30.54
CA VAL A 68 20.91 -11.00 -30.86
C VAL A 68 21.18 -10.21 -32.14
N ASP A 69 22.36 -9.60 -32.29
CA ASP A 69 22.73 -8.85 -33.50
C ASP A 69 22.64 -9.73 -34.75
N GLN A 70 23.17 -10.95 -34.65
CA GLN A 70 23.11 -11.95 -35.73
C GLN A 70 21.67 -12.28 -36.11
N ILE A 71 20.82 -12.62 -35.13
CA ILE A 71 19.44 -13.01 -35.42
C ILE A 71 18.65 -11.83 -36.00
N LEU A 72 18.85 -10.62 -35.48
CA LEU A 72 18.16 -9.44 -36.01
C LEU A 72 18.56 -9.17 -37.47
N ALA A 73 19.84 -9.31 -37.81
CA ALA A 73 20.32 -9.18 -39.18
C ALA A 73 19.81 -10.28 -40.13
N GLU A 74 19.55 -11.49 -39.62
CA GLU A 74 19.00 -12.60 -40.41
C GLU A 74 17.51 -12.43 -40.69
N VAL A 75 16.77 -11.83 -39.75
CA VAL A 75 15.31 -11.85 -39.75
C VAL A 75 14.68 -10.51 -40.15
N LEU A 76 15.46 -9.43 -40.21
CA LEU A 76 15.06 -8.10 -40.65
C LEU A 76 15.89 -7.64 -41.86
N GLU A 77 15.23 -7.07 -42.87
CA GLU A 77 15.93 -6.45 -44.02
C GLU A 77 16.69 -5.17 -43.61
N GLU A 78 16.11 -4.39 -42.69
CA GLU A 78 16.72 -3.21 -42.06
C GLU A 78 16.70 -3.42 -40.54
N ALA A 79 17.75 -4.05 -40.02
CA ALA A 79 17.88 -4.29 -38.58
C ALA A 79 18.31 -3.01 -37.85
N PRO A 80 17.66 -2.64 -36.72
CA PRO A 80 18.11 -1.54 -35.88
C PRO A 80 19.45 -1.88 -35.23
N SER A 81 20.31 -0.87 -35.07
CA SER A 81 21.66 -1.08 -34.55
C SER A 81 21.65 -1.27 -33.04
N ILE A 82 22.25 -2.35 -32.56
CA ILE A 82 22.54 -2.58 -31.13
C ILE A 82 24.02 -2.40 -30.79
N ARG A 83 24.76 -1.72 -31.68
CA ARG A 83 26.21 -1.50 -31.57
C ARG A 83 26.64 -0.84 -30.26
N PRO A 84 25.93 0.17 -29.72
CA PRO A 84 26.32 0.78 -28.45
C PRO A 84 26.37 -0.21 -27.28
N LEU A 85 25.48 -1.22 -27.26
CA LEU A 85 25.46 -2.27 -26.24
C LEU A 85 26.69 -3.19 -26.35
N LEU A 86 27.08 -3.53 -27.58
CA LEU A 86 28.27 -4.34 -27.87
C LEU A 86 29.55 -3.60 -27.47
N ASP A 87 29.64 -2.31 -27.80
CA ASP A 87 30.81 -1.49 -27.45
C ASP A 87 30.91 -1.30 -25.92
N PHE A 88 29.77 -1.13 -25.23
CA PHE A 88 29.74 -1.11 -23.76
C PHE A 88 30.24 -2.44 -23.17
N ALA A 89 29.73 -3.57 -23.64
CA ALA A 89 30.18 -4.89 -23.20
C ALA A 89 31.68 -5.12 -23.49
N GLY A 90 32.19 -4.54 -24.58
CA GLY A 90 33.61 -4.48 -24.93
C GLY A 90 34.45 -3.65 -23.94
N SER A 91 33.88 -2.58 -23.39
CA SER A 91 34.55 -1.66 -22.46
C SER A 91 34.65 -2.13 -21.01
N LEU A 92 33.99 -3.24 -20.66
CA LEU A 92 34.00 -3.78 -19.29
C LEU A 92 35.34 -4.42 -18.94
N GLU A 93 35.85 -4.09 -17.75
CA GLU A 93 37.07 -4.67 -17.19
C GLU A 93 36.76 -5.98 -16.45
N ALA A 94 37.46 -7.06 -16.83
CA ALA A 94 37.35 -8.36 -16.17
C ALA A 94 38.30 -8.45 -14.97
N VAL A 95 37.84 -9.07 -13.88
CA VAL A 95 38.74 -9.65 -12.88
C VAL A 95 38.88 -11.13 -13.18
N ALA A 96 40.12 -11.53 -13.48
CA ALA A 96 40.47 -12.93 -13.63
C ALA A 96 40.19 -13.67 -12.31
N PRO A 97 39.55 -14.84 -12.34
CA PRO A 97 39.36 -15.64 -11.14
C PRO A 97 40.73 -15.95 -10.50
N PRO A 98 40.86 -15.87 -9.16
CA PRO A 98 42.03 -16.43 -8.48
C PRO A 98 42.17 -17.91 -8.89
N PRO A 99 43.38 -18.42 -9.16
CA PRO A 99 43.57 -19.79 -9.57
C PRO A 99 43.00 -20.73 -8.50
N GLU A 100 42.01 -21.53 -8.87
CA GLU A 100 41.43 -22.53 -7.99
C GLU A 100 42.52 -23.47 -7.45
N PRO A 101 42.53 -23.78 -6.15
CA PRO A 101 43.41 -24.80 -5.61
C PRO A 101 43.00 -26.15 -6.21
N LYS A 102 43.92 -26.77 -6.95
CA LYS A 102 43.77 -28.10 -7.52
C LYS A 102 43.23 -29.08 -6.46
N ALA A 103 42.02 -29.59 -6.67
CA ALA A 103 41.51 -30.73 -5.94
C ALA A 103 42.40 -31.96 -6.23
N PRO A 104 42.85 -32.70 -5.20
CA PRO A 104 43.62 -33.92 -5.40
C PRO A 104 42.72 -35.09 -5.86
N GLU A 105 43.23 -35.86 -6.83
CA GLU A 105 42.60 -37.07 -7.37
C GLU A 105 42.28 -38.13 -6.30
N PRO A 106 41.24 -38.97 -6.51
CA PRO A 106 40.80 -39.97 -5.54
C PRO A 106 41.68 -41.22 -5.59
N LYS A 107 42.00 -41.77 -4.41
CA LYS A 107 42.45 -43.17 -4.24
C LYS A 107 41.65 -43.88 -3.15
N PRO A 108 41.51 -45.22 -3.24
CA PRO A 108 40.28 -45.92 -2.90
C PRO A 108 40.20 -46.40 -1.44
N VAL A 109 38.94 -46.70 -1.08
CA VAL A 109 38.36 -47.30 0.13
C VAL A 109 39.26 -48.30 0.88
N SER A 110 39.36 -48.12 2.21
CA SER A 110 39.49 -49.25 3.15
C SER A 110 39.00 -48.89 4.57
N ALA A 111 37.91 -49.56 4.94
CA ALA A 111 37.61 -50.21 6.22
C ALA A 111 37.74 -49.48 7.59
N LEU A 112 36.57 -49.44 8.26
CA LEU A 112 36.32 -49.82 9.66
C LEU A 112 36.57 -48.80 10.81
N SER A 113 35.46 -48.54 11.51
CA SER A 113 35.28 -48.56 12.98
C SER A 113 35.40 -47.28 13.81
N GLN A 114 34.21 -46.87 14.29
CA GLN A 114 33.80 -46.41 15.63
C GLN A 114 34.30 -45.06 16.22
N PRO A 115 33.42 -44.33 16.95
CA PRO A 115 33.73 -43.14 17.78
C PRO A 115 34.12 -43.56 19.22
N PRO A 116 34.78 -42.74 20.07
CA PRO A 116 34.13 -41.61 20.77
C PRO A 116 35.01 -40.43 21.25
N GLU A 117 34.32 -39.37 21.70
CA GLU A 117 34.60 -38.43 22.79
C GLU A 117 35.95 -37.69 22.94
N GLY A 118 35.84 -36.35 22.96
CA GLY A 118 36.45 -35.52 24.00
C GLY A 118 37.66 -34.67 23.59
N SER A 119 37.44 -33.38 23.34
CA SER A 119 38.00 -32.28 24.16
C SER A 119 37.79 -30.92 23.49
N LEU A 120 37.43 -29.95 24.34
CA LEU A 120 37.16 -28.54 24.05
C LEU A 120 38.38 -27.80 23.48
N GLY A 121 38.14 -26.88 22.54
CA GLY A 121 39.16 -25.92 22.12
C GLY A 121 38.80 -25.04 20.93
N THR A 122 38.15 -23.91 21.22
CA THR A 122 38.43 -22.59 20.61
C THR A 122 37.85 -22.28 19.22
N LEU A 123 36.78 -21.45 19.26
CA LEU A 123 36.47 -20.32 18.37
C LEU A 123 36.76 -20.51 16.86
N GLY A 124 35.81 -21.13 16.15
CA GLY A 124 35.67 -20.98 14.71
C GLY A 124 34.60 -19.93 14.42
N ALA A 125 35.03 -18.72 14.07
CA ALA A 125 34.18 -17.71 13.47
C ALA A 125 33.59 -18.27 12.18
N GLU A 126 32.26 -18.28 12.08
CA GLU A 126 31.57 -18.48 10.80
C GLU A 126 32.04 -17.41 9.81
N PRO A 127 32.18 -17.77 8.52
CA PRO A 127 32.51 -16.80 7.49
C PRO A 127 31.38 -15.79 7.39
N SER A 128 31.68 -14.58 7.86
CA SER A 128 30.83 -13.42 7.70
C SER A 128 30.69 -13.18 6.20
N VAL A 129 29.51 -13.47 5.66
CA VAL A 129 29.05 -12.83 4.42
C VAL A 129 29.33 -11.33 4.55
N PRO A 130 29.93 -10.67 3.53
CA PRO A 130 30.17 -9.24 3.60
C PRO A 130 28.80 -8.55 3.64
N ARG A 131 28.36 -8.23 4.85
CA ARG A 131 27.30 -7.27 5.09
C ARG A 131 27.85 -5.96 4.58
N MET A 132 27.42 -5.54 3.40
CA MET A 132 27.50 -4.13 3.02
C MET A 132 26.70 -3.38 4.08
N GLU A 133 27.40 -2.87 5.09
CA GLU A 133 26.88 -1.81 5.93
C GLU A 133 26.80 -0.58 5.03
N GLU A 134 25.66 -0.39 4.36
CA GLU A 134 25.24 0.95 4.00
C GLU A 134 25.09 1.70 5.33
N GLY A 135 26.08 2.52 5.65
CA GLY A 135 25.98 3.45 6.78
C GLY A 135 24.73 4.33 6.63
N PRO A 136 24.25 4.96 7.72
CA PRO A 136 23.08 5.82 7.65
C PRO A 136 23.27 6.87 6.56
N VAL A 137 22.39 6.86 5.55
CA VAL A 137 22.37 7.87 4.49
C VAL A 137 22.05 9.21 5.14
N GLU A 138 23.04 10.12 5.15
CA GLU A 138 22.86 11.46 5.70
C GLU A 138 21.97 12.28 4.77
N ILE A 139 20.74 12.58 5.23
CA ILE A 139 19.81 13.44 4.51
C ILE A 139 20.31 14.88 4.64
N SER A 140 21.00 15.36 3.61
CA SER A 140 21.65 16.68 3.58
C SER A 140 21.02 17.65 2.57
N SER A 141 20.13 17.14 1.72
CA SER A 141 19.41 17.90 0.69
C SER A 141 18.05 17.25 0.34
N PRO A 142 17.09 18.00 -0.23
CA PRO A 142 15.85 17.44 -0.75
C PRO A 142 16.10 16.29 -1.76
N GLU A 143 17.09 16.43 -2.63
CA GLU A 143 17.42 15.43 -3.65
C GLU A 143 17.86 14.11 -3.00
N THR A 144 18.72 14.17 -1.97
CA THR A 144 19.10 12.97 -1.20
C THR A 144 17.94 12.38 -0.42
N ALA A 145 16.97 13.19 0.03
CA ALA A 145 15.77 12.71 0.70
C ALA A 145 14.84 11.96 -0.27
N TYR A 146 14.62 12.50 -1.47
CA TYR A 146 13.79 11.86 -2.49
C TYR A 146 14.41 10.55 -3.01
N ALA A 147 15.71 10.53 -3.27
CA ALA A 147 16.41 9.30 -3.69
C ALA A 147 16.36 8.21 -2.60
N LEU A 148 16.51 8.60 -1.32
CA LEU A 148 16.35 7.67 -0.20
C LEU A 148 14.91 7.17 -0.09
N LEU A 149 13.92 8.05 -0.26
CA LEU A 149 12.50 7.70 -0.22
C LEU A 149 12.14 6.73 -1.34
N GLU A 150 12.60 6.95 -2.57
CA GLU A 150 12.39 6.06 -3.71
C GLU A 150 12.89 4.64 -3.40
N LYS A 151 14.16 4.52 -2.97
CA LYS A 151 14.74 3.23 -2.55
C LYS A 151 13.99 2.60 -1.37
N ALA A 152 13.51 3.41 -0.42
CA ALA A 152 12.72 2.91 0.70
C ALA A 152 11.37 2.34 0.23
N LEU A 153 10.68 3.03 -0.68
CA LEU A 153 9.40 2.60 -1.24
C LEU A 153 9.54 1.34 -2.10
N GLU A 154 10.63 1.18 -2.85
CA GLU A 154 10.95 -0.08 -3.55
C GLU A 154 11.09 -1.26 -2.57
N ASN A 155 11.78 -1.05 -1.44
CA ASN A 155 11.89 -2.08 -0.42
C ASN A 155 10.55 -2.38 0.27
N VAL A 156 9.71 -1.36 0.44
CA VAL A 156 8.33 -1.52 0.96
C VAL A 156 7.48 -2.34 -0.02
N ALA A 157 7.58 -2.09 -1.33
CA ALA A 157 6.89 -2.88 -2.36
C ALA A 157 7.31 -4.36 -2.31
N ARG A 158 8.62 -4.62 -2.23
CA ARG A 158 9.14 -6.00 -2.10
C ARG A 158 8.66 -6.71 -0.84
N ALA A 159 8.59 -6.00 0.29
CA ALA A 159 8.05 -6.55 1.53
C ALA A 159 6.54 -6.82 1.42
N ALA A 160 5.80 -5.96 0.73
CA ALA A 160 4.38 -6.14 0.45
C ALA A 160 4.13 -7.39 -0.39
N ASP A 161 4.92 -7.60 -1.44
CA ASP A 161 4.84 -8.79 -2.30
C ASP A 161 5.10 -10.07 -1.49
N TYR A 162 6.16 -10.09 -0.68
CA TYR A 162 6.46 -11.23 0.20
C TYR A 162 5.30 -11.54 1.16
N PHE A 163 4.74 -10.52 1.82
CA PHE A 163 3.59 -10.71 2.71
C PHE A 163 2.35 -11.24 1.99
N ARG A 164 2.16 -10.85 0.73
CA ARG A 164 1.05 -11.33 -0.11
C ARG A 164 1.26 -12.79 -0.52
N GLU A 165 2.48 -13.17 -0.88
CA GLU A 165 2.84 -14.55 -1.23
C GLU A 165 2.64 -15.50 -0.05
N GLU A 166 3.02 -15.07 1.16
CA GLU A 166 2.84 -15.86 2.39
C GLU A 166 1.34 -15.98 2.76
N SER A 167 0.57 -14.90 2.60
CA SER A 167 -0.85 -14.89 2.96
C SER A 167 -1.63 -13.79 2.27
N LEU A 168 -2.56 -14.18 1.38
CA LEU A 168 -3.52 -13.26 0.76
C LEU A 168 -4.46 -12.59 1.76
N SER A 169 -4.61 -13.13 2.97
CA SER A 169 -5.43 -12.54 4.03
C SER A 169 -4.73 -11.41 4.80
N ASN A 170 -3.42 -11.22 4.60
CA ASN A 170 -2.64 -10.24 5.34
C ASN A 170 -2.95 -8.80 4.87
N PRO A 171 -3.63 -7.96 5.68
CA PRO A 171 -3.97 -6.60 5.28
C PRO A 171 -2.76 -5.69 5.10
N ALA A 172 -1.63 -5.99 5.74
CA ALA A 172 -0.42 -5.17 5.61
C ALA A 172 0.16 -5.23 4.19
N ALA A 173 0.07 -6.39 3.53
CA ALA A 173 0.54 -6.55 2.15
C ALA A 173 -0.09 -5.52 1.22
N TYR A 174 -1.43 -5.41 1.26
CA TYR A 174 -2.17 -4.49 0.39
C TYR A 174 -1.91 -3.02 0.74
N ARG A 175 -1.84 -2.67 2.03
CA ARG A 175 -1.54 -1.28 2.44
C ARG A 175 -0.17 -0.83 1.95
N LEU A 176 0.85 -1.65 2.21
CA LEU A 176 2.22 -1.34 1.84
C LEU A 176 2.39 -1.23 0.32
N ALA A 177 1.73 -2.09 -0.46
CA ALA A 177 1.73 -2.00 -1.92
C ALA A 177 1.19 -0.65 -2.41
N ARG A 178 0.07 -0.17 -1.86
CA ARG A 178 -0.52 1.14 -2.22
C ARG A 178 0.33 2.31 -1.75
N VAL A 179 0.91 2.22 -0.55
CA VAL A 179 1.86 3.23 -0.05
C VAL A 179 3.04 3.34 -1.01
N ALA A 180 3.65 2.22 -1.41
CA ALA A 180 4.74 2.22 -2.37
C ALA A 180 4.32 2.82 -3.73
N ALA A 181 3.16 2.42 -4.24
CA ALA A 181 2.65 2.86 -5.55
C ALA A 181 2.28 4.34 -5.59
N TRP A 182 1.70 4.91 -4.53
CA TRP A 182 1.05 6.22 -4.59
C TRP A 182 1.74 7.33 -3.80
N SER A 183 2.76 7.03 -2.99
CA SER A 183 3.44 8.05 -2.16
C SER A 183 4.02 9.19 -3.00
N ALA A 184 4.55 8.91 -4.19
CA ALA A 184 5.12 9.91 -5.09
C ALA A 184 4.08 10.65 -5.96
N VAL A 185 2.80 10.23 -5.94
CA VAL A 185 1.76 10.79 -6.81
C VAL A 185 1.08 11.98 -6.13
N GLU A 186 1.59 13.19 -6.35
CA GLU A 186 1.10 14.39 -5.65
C GLU A 186 -0.05 15.13 -6.37
N SER A 187 -0.22 14.92 -7.66
CA SER A 187 -1.21 15.61 -8.48
C SER A 187 -1.81 14.70 -9.55
N LEU A 188 -2.96 15.11 -10.12
CA LEU A 188 -3.56 14.42 -11.24
C LEU A 188 -2.59 14.44 -12.45
N PRO A 189 -2.51 13.34 -13.23
CA PRO A 189 -1.70 13.35 -14.43
C PRO A 189 -2.22 14.41 -15.42
N PRO A 190 -1.33 15.08 -16.16
CA PRO A 190 -1.73 16.02 -17.21
C PRO A 190 -2.70 15.35 -18.19
N SER A 191 -3.79 16.05 -18.49
CA SER A 191 -4.82 15.55 -19.39
C SER A 191 -5.38 16.64 -20.30
N GLU A 192 -5.82 16.23 -21.48
CA GLU A 192 -6.57 17.05 -22.44
C GLU A 192 -7.94 16.36 -22.64
N ASP A 193 -9.03 17.08 -22.35
CA ASP A 193 -10.39 16.52 -22.35
C ASP A 193 -10.55 15.22 -21.51
N GLY A 194 -9.85 15.15 -20.37
CA GLY A 194 -9.85 14.00 -19.47
C GLY A 194 -9.00 12.81 -19.96
N LYS A 195 -8.28 12.96 -21.08
CA LYS A 195 -7.41 11.94 -21.66
C LYS A 195 -5.95 12.22 -21.33
N THR A 196 -5.26 11.24 -20.77
CA THR A 196 -3.85 11.33 -20.35
C THR A 196 -2.91 10.75 -21.40
N ILE A 197 -1.61 11.01 -21.27
CA ILE A 197 -0.56 10.38 -22.10
C ILE A 197 -0.15 8.98 -21.61
N LEU A 198 -0.78 8.49 -20.54
CA LEU A 198 -0.37 7.22 -19.92
C LEU A 198 -0.68 6.03 -20.84
N PRO A 199 0.24 5.05 -20.92
CA PRO A 199 0.04 3.87 -21.75
C PRO A 199 -1.10 3.01 -21.20
N VAL A 200 -1.75 2.28 -22.10
CA VAL A 200 -2.82 1.34 -21.77
C VAL A 200 -2.24 0.09 -21.13
N PRO A 201 -2.88 -0.47 -20.10
CA PRO A 201 -2.51 -1.78 -19.56
C PRO A 201 -2.66 -2.91 -20.60
N TYR A 202 -1.67 -3.79 -20.71
CA TYR A 202 -1.63 -4.85 -21.74
C TYR A 202 -2.53 -6.07 -21.44
N ASN A 203 -3.14 -6.14 -20.25
CA ASN A 203 -3.78 -7.36 -19.73
C ASN A 203 -5.25 -7.19 -19.28
N VAL A 204 -5.95 -6.17 -19.77
CA VAL A 204 -7.37 -5.86 -19.39
C VAL A 204 -8.31 -7.05 -19.59
N ASP A 205 -8.19 -7.73 -20.73
CA ASP A 205 -9.10 -8.82 -21.08
C ASP A 205 -8.84 -10.09 -20.27
N SER A 206 -7.58 -10.37 -19.94
CA SER A 206 -7.20 -11.52 -19.10
C SER A 206 -7.71 -11.36 -17.68
N LEU A 207 -7.56 -10.17 -17.09
CA LEU A 207 -8.08 -9.86 -15.75
C LEU A 207 -9.61 -9.94 -15.69
N ARG A 208 -10.31 -9.42 -16.69
CA ARG A 208 -11.78 -9.59 -16.82
C ARG A 208 -12.18 -11.06 -16.94
N ALA A 209 -11.44 -11.86 -17.71
CA ALA A 209 -11.72 -13.28 -17.87
C ALA A 209 -11.55 -14.04 -16.54
N PHE A 210 -10.51 -13.74 -15.76
CA PHE A 210 -10.33 -14.34 -14.43
C PHE A 210 -11.46 -13.97 -13.46
N ALA A 211 -11.91 -12.71 -13.48
CA ALA A 211 -13.01 -12.24 -12.64
C ALA A 211 -14.33 -12.97 -12.92
N GLY A 212 -14.59 -13.34 -14.19
CA GLY A 212 -15.78 -14.12 -14.56
C GLY A 212 -15.69 -15.62 -14.26
N GLY A 213 -14.49 -16.14 -14.01
CA GLY A 213 -14.23 -17.59 -13.85
C GLY A 213 -14.26 -18.12 -12.42
N GLY A 214 -14.49 -17.28 -11.41
CA GLY A 214 -14.49 -17.69 -9.99
C GLY A 214 -13.11 -18.06 -9.43
N GLN A 215 -12.03 -17.63 -10.08
CA GLN A 215 -10.65 -17.88 -9.63
C GLN A 215 -10.14 -16.70 -8.79
N ASP A 216 -10.79 -16.44 -7.65
CA ASP A 216 -10.58 -15.21 -6.89
C ASP A 216 -9.13 -15.00 -6.42
N GLU A 217 -8.42 -16.06 -6.02
CA GLU A 217 -6.99 -15.93 -5.67
C GLU A 217 -6.12 -15.48 -6.86
N ALA A 218 -6.41 -16.00 -8.06
CA ALA A 218 -5.69 -15.62 -9.27
C ALA A 218 -6.00 -14.16 -9.67
N VAL A 219 -7.26 -13.74 -9.49
CA VAL A 219 -7.67 -12.34 -9.68
C VAL A 219 -6.90 -11.41 -8.76
N VAL A 220 -6.81 -11.75 -7.47
CA VAL A 220 -6.04 -10.95 -6.50
C VAL A 220 -4.58 -10.88 -6.93
N LYS A 221 -3.92 -12.02 -7.19
CA LYS A 221 -2.49 -12.02 -7.58
C LYS A 221 -2.23 -11.20 -8.84
N ALA A 222 -3.03 -11.42 -9.89
CA ALA A 222 -2.87 -10.68 -11.14
C ALA A 222 -3.14 -9.18 -10.98
N ALA A 223 -4.18 -8.79 -10.23
CA ALA A 223 -4.48 -7.38 -10.00
C ALA A 223 -3.34 -6.68 -9.25
N GLU A 224 -2.75 -7.36 -8.28
CA GLU A 224 -1.67 -6.84 -7.46
C GLU A 224 -0.31 -6.79 -8.20
N GLU A 225 -0.01 -7.79 -9.02
CA GLU A 225 1.18 -7.80 -9.90
C GLU A 225 1.15 -6.62 -10.89
N ASN A 226 -0.03 -6.33 -11.46
CA ASN A 226 -0.18 -5.23 -12.42
C ASN A 226 -0.22 -3.84 -11.75
N LEU A 227 -0.44 -3.75 -10.44
CA LEU A 227 -0.55 -2.46 -9.75
C LEU A 227 0.75 -1.66 -9.81
N ALA A 228 1.90 -2.31 -9.71
CA ALA A 228 3.21 -1.64 -9.73
C ALA A 228 3.48 -0.90 -11.07
N GLU A 229 3.03 -1.48 -12.18
CA GLU A 229 3.24 -0.92 -13.52
C GLU A 229 2.10 0.04 -13.94
N HIS A 230 0.92 -0.14 -13.36
CA HIS A 230 -0.30 0.60 -13.70
C HIS A 230 -0.96 1.22 -12.48
N ILE A 231 -0.20 2.01 -11.73
CA ILE A 231 -0.60 2.56 -10.42
C ILE A 231 -1.91 3.38 -10.45
N LEU A 232 -2.28 3.98 -11.59
CA LEU A 232 -3.51 4.78 -11.73
C LEU A 232 -4.69 4.02 -12.35
N TRP A 233 -4.53 2.72 -12.62
CA TRP A 233 -5.63 1.89 -13.10
C TRP A 233 -6.49 1.42 -11.91
N LEU A 234 -7.62 2.10 -11.70
CA LEU A 234 -8.45 1.90 -10.52
C LEU A 234 -9.21 0.57 -10.53
N ASP A 235 -9.46 -0.01 -11.71
CA ASP A 235 -10.12 -1.32 -11.83
C ASP A 235 -9.34 -2.43 -11.10
N LEU A 236 -8.00 -2.34 -11.04
CA LEU A 236 -7.16 -3.28 -10.29
C LEU A 236 -7.57 -3.36 -8.81
N ASN A 237 -7.86 -2.22 -8.20
CA ASN A 237 -8.25 -2.15 -6.80
C ASN A 237 -9.66 -2.68 -6.58
N PHE A 238 -10.57 -2.43 -7.52
CA PHE A 238 -11.91 -3.01 -7.52
C PHE A 238 -11.85 -4.54 -7.57
N TRP A 239 -11.12 -5.10 -8.54
CA TRP A 239 -11.00 -6.55 -8.69
C TRP A 239 -10.33 -7.21 -7.49
N ALA A 240 -9.25 -6.63 -6.97
CA ALA A 240 -8.58 -7.15 -5.78
C ALA A 240 -9.53 -7.16 -4.57
N ALA A 241 -10.22 -6.05 -4.29
CA ALA A 241 -11.12 -5.94 -3.14
C ALA A 241 -12.32 -6.89 -3.24
N GLU A 242 -12.94 -6.99 -4.43
CA GLU A 242 -14.10 -7.85 -4.63
C GLU A 242 -13.72 -9.34 -4.60
N ALA A 243 -12.58 -9.71 -5.18
CA ALA A 243 -12.07 -11.08 -5.10
C ALA A 243 -11.71 -11.45 -3.65
N LEU A 244 -11.05 -10.57 -2.89
CA LEU A 244 -10.78 -10.78 -1.47
C LEU A 244 -12.06 -10.96 -0.66
N THR A 245 -13.11 -10.19 -0.94
CA THR A 245 -14.41 -10.37 -0.28
C THR A 245 -15.05 -11.71 -0.63
N ARG A 246 -14.95 -12.18 -1.87
CA ARG A 246 -15.48 -13.51 -2.27
C ARG A 246 -14.70 -14.69 -1.70
N LEU A 247 -13.40 -14.52 -1.38
CA LEU A 247 -12.60 -15.51 -0.64
C LEU A 247 -13.04 -15.69 0.82
N GLY A 248 -14.00 -14.89 1.31
CA GLY A 248 -14.68 -15.10 2.59
C GLY A 248 -14.12 -14.29 3.76
N GLU A 249 -14.69 -14.51 4.95
CA GLU A 249 -14.50 -13.64 6.13
C GLU A 249 -13.03 -13.46 6.56
N GLY A 250 -12.19 -14.49 6.37
CA GLY A 250 -10.76 -14.42 6.69
C GLY A 250 -9.99 -13.37 5.89
N HIS A 251 -10.48 -12.99 4.71
CA HIS A 251 -9.86 -12.04 3.79
C HIS A 251 -10.48 -10.64 3.88
N GLN A 252 -11.51 -10.44 4.72
CA GLN A 252 -12.22 -9.17 4.80
C GLN A 252 -11.30 -8.02 5.25
N ALA A 253 -10.36 -8.28 6.18
CA ALA A 253 -9.41 -7.26 6.61
C ALA A 253 -8.51 -6.78 5.46
N ALA A 254 -8.11 -7.70 4.57
CA ALA A 254 -7.35 -7.38 3.36
C ALA A 254 -8.20 -6.61 2.34
N ALA A 255 -9.45 -7.02 2.13
CA ALA A 255 -10.37 -6.28 1.25
C ALA A 255 -10.60 -4.84 1.73
N GLU A 256 -10.79 -4.64 3.04
CA GLU A 256 -10.93 -3.31 3.65
C GLU A 256 -9.63 -2.48 3.57
N ALA A 257 -8.46 -3.12 3.59
CA ALA A 257 -7.21 -2.42 3.36
C ALA A 257 -7.14 -1.84 1.95
N VAL A 258 -7.49 -2.61 0.91
CA VAL A 258 -7.54 -2.13 -0.47
C VAL A 258 -8.54 -0.98 -0.62
N ARG A 259 -9.75 -1.14 -0.08
CA ARG A 259 -10.81 -0.11 -0.09
C ARG A 259 -10.35 1.19 0.59
N GLY A 260 -9.77 1.06 1.78
CA GLY A 260 -9.31 2.20 2.57
C GLY A 260 -8.22 3.02 1.88
N GLU A 261 -7.18 2.36 1.37
CA GLU A 261 -6.11 3.07 0.67
C GLU A 261 -6.62 3.71 -0.64
N THR A 262 -7.50 3.02 -1.38
CA THR A 262 -8.09 3.57 -2.62
C THR A 262 -8.93 4.82 -2.33
N ALA A 263 -9.70 4.82 -1.24
CA ALA A 263 -10.45 5.99 -0.81
C ALA A 263 -9.54 7.17 -0.45
N LEU A 264 -8.40 6.91 0.21
CA LEU A 264 -7.41 7.95 0.53
C LEU A 264 -6.79 8.56 -0.72
N LEU A 265 -6.51 7.75 -1.74
CA LEU A 265 -6.03 8.24 -3.04
C LEU A 265 -7.04 9.21 -3.68
N LEU A 266 -8.31 8.78 -3.80
CA LEU A 266 -9.36 9.62 -4.40
C LEU A 266 -9.63 10.90 -3.62
N ARG A 267 -9.51 10.86 -2.29
CA ARG A 267 -9.62 12.08 -1.48
C ARG A 267 -8.49 13.06 -1.77
N ARG A 268 -7.26 12.56 -1.97
CA ARG A 268 -6.10 13.40 -2.29
C ARG A 268 -6.16 13.92 -3.73
N LEU A 269 -6.69 13.13 -4.65
CA LEU A 269 -6.74 13.38 -6.09
C LEU A 269 -8.19 13.29 -6.61
N PRO A 270 -9.07 14.23 -6.25
CA PRO A 270 -10.46 14.20 -6.69
C PRO A 270 -10.56 14.35 -8.21
N GLY A 271 -11.39 13.52 -8.86
CA GLY A 271 -11.56 13.52 -10.32
C GLY A 271 -10.64 12.53 -11.05
N LEU A 272 -9.74 11.84 -10.33
CA LEU A 272 -8.90 10.77 -10.89
C LEU A 272 -9.74 9.67 -11.55
N GLU A 273 -10.90 9.36 -10.98
CA GLU A 273 -11.86 8.36 -11.46
C GLU A 273 -12.56 8.75 -12.79
N GLU A 274 -12.36 9.98 -13.27
CA GLU A 274 -12.91 10.47 -14.53
C GLU A 274 -11.91 10.46 -15.68
N LEU A 275 -10.62 10.23 -15.36
CA LEU A 275 -9.54 10.26 -16.33
C LEU A 275 -9.46 8.98 -17.16
N LYS A 276 -8.80 9.10 -18.31
CA LYS A 276 -8.62 8.05 -19.31
C LYS A 276 -7.16 7.91 -19.71
N PHE A 277 -6.77 6.70 -20.11
CA PHE A 277 -5.49 6.42 -20.76
C PHE A 277 -5.41 7.03 -22.16
N SER A 278 -4.23 6.95 -22.76
CA SER A 278 -3.91 7.49 -24.10
C SER A 278 -4.72 6.91 -25.27
N ASP A 279 -5.42 5.79 -25.10
CA ASP A 279 -6.36 5.25 -26.09
C ASP A 279 -7.82 5.66 -25.84
N GLY A 280 -8.13 6.22 -24.67
CA GLY A 280 -9.47 6.56 -24.22
C GLY A 280 -10.10 5.53 -23.28
N THR A 281 -9.42 4.42 -22.98
CA THR A 281 -9.81 3.48 -21.93
C THR A 281 -9.87 4.23 -20.60
N PRO A 282 -10.96 4.14 -19.82
CA PRO A 282 -11.07 4.85 -18.57
C PRO A 282 -10.17 4.23 -17.48
N PHE A 283 -9.70 5.06 -16.55
CA PHE A 283 -8.99 4.58 -15.36
C PHE A 283 -9.91 3.75 -14.46
N ALA A 284 -11.21 4.06 -14.46
CA ALA A 284 -12.25 3.31 -13.78
C ALA A 284 -13.39 3.00 -14.75
N ALA A 285 -13.66 1.72 -14.98
CA ALA A 285 -14.86 1.26 -15.69
C ALA A 285 -16.13 1.62 -14.89
N ASP A 286 -17.30 1.53 -15.53
CA ASP A 286 -18.57 1.98 -14.92
C ASP A 286 -18.86 1.29 -13.57
N ASP A 287 -18.68 -0.03 -13.48
CA ASP A 287 -18.84 -0.80 -12.24
C ASP A 287 -17.85 -0.32 -11.15
N THR A 288 -16.61 -0.04 -11.55
CA THR A 288 -15.59 0.50 -10.66
C THR A 288 -15.95 1.90 -10.21
N ARG A 289 -16.46 2.78 -11.07
CA ARG A 289 -16.94 4.12 -10.68
C ARG A 289 -18.09 4.04 -9.68
N GLU A 290 -18.99 3.07 -9.83
CA GLU A 290 -20.05 2.83 -8.84
C GLU A 290 -19.48 2.37 -7.50
N TRP A 291 -18.55 1.40 -7.52
CA TRP A 291 -17.85 0.95 -6.32
C TRP A 291 -17.10 2.09 -5.61
N LEU A 292 -16.38 2.94 -6.36
CA LEU A 292 -15.65 4.09 -5.85
C LEU A 292 -16.58 5.13 -5.19
N LYS A 293 -17.79 5.35 -5.73
CA LYS A 293 -18.81 6.20 -5.07
C LYS A 293 -19.19 5.66 -3.69
N GLY A 294 -19.29 4.34 -3.55
CA GLY A 294 -19.50 3.68 -2.27
C GLY A 294 -18.38 3.95 -1.26
N LEU A 295 -17.13 4.05 -1.73
CA LEU A 295 -15.97 4.39 -0.90
C LEU A 295 -16.00 5.88 -0.47
N SER A 296 -16.35 6.78 -1.40
CA SER A 296 -16.43 8.22 -1.15
C SER A 296 -17.61 8.62 -0.27
N ALA A 297 -18.72 7.89 -0.31
CA ALA A 297 -19.87 8.11 0.57
C ALA A 297 -19.56 7.80 2.04
N GLY A 298 -18.56 6.96 2.31
CA GLY A 298 -17.96 6.78 3.64
C GLY A 298 -16.86 7.81 3.99
N GLY A 299 -16.45 8.65 3.02
CA GLY A 299 -15.27 9.53 3.10
C GLY A 299 -15.54 11.03 3.08
N ALA A 300 -16.77 11.48 2.81
CA ALA A 300 -17.11 12.91 2.70
C ALA A 300 -17.15 13.71 4.02
N GLY A 301 -16.67 13.14 5.13
CA GLY A 301 -16.45 13.84 6.40
C GLY A 301 -15.04 13.69 6.95
N ALA A 302 -14.10 13.21 6.14
CA ALA A 302 -12.75 12.89 6.59
C ALA A 302 -11.74 13.64 5.74
N ALA A 303 -11.60 14.94 5.92
CA ALA A 303 -10.44 15.69 5.44
C ALA A 303 -10.00 16.66 6.54
N GLU A 304 -9.62 16.10 7.70
CA GLU A 304 -8.68 16.74 8.62
C GLU A 304 -8.01 15.66 9.47
N GLY A 305 -6.71 15.83 9.70
CA GLY A 305 -5.80 14.75 10.05
C GLY A 305 -6.02 14.14 11.44
N SER A 306 -5.83 12.82 11.52
CA SER A 306 -5.21 12.11 12.66
C SER A 306 -5.57 10.62 12.60
N ALA A 307 -4.55 9.78 12.43
CA ALA A 307 -4.41 8.43 12.96
C ALA A 307 -5.69 7.64 13.31
N GLY A 308 -5.90 6.54 12.58
CA GLY A 308 -6.67 5.38 13.06
C GLY A 308 -8.18 5.58 13.07
N THR A 309 -8.84 5.19 11.98
CA THR A 309 -10.24 4.75 12.07
C THR A 309 -10.38 3.47 11.25
N SER A 310 -9.93 2.37 11.87
CA SER A 310 -10.75 1.16 11.80
C SER A 310 -12.18 1.59 12.10
N ALA A 311 -13.16 1.13 11.31
CA ALA A 311 -14.58 1.46 11.48
C ALA A 311 -14.89 1.63 12.97
N ASP A 312 -15.20 2.87 13.39
CA ASP A 312 -15.20 3.28 14.81
C ASP A 312 -15.82 2.16 15.66
N PRO A 313 -15.01 1.41 16.43
CA PRO A 313 -15.51 0.30 17.22
C PRO A 313 -16.66 0.74 18.12
N ALA A 314 -16.66 2.02 18.54
CA ALA A 314 -17.74 2.65 19.28
C ALA A 314 -19.01 2.79 18.42
N ALA A 315 -18.92 3.19 17.15
CA ALA A 315 -20.08 3.28 16.25
C ALA A 315 -20.73 1.90 15.97
N LYS A 316 -19.94 0.83 15.78
CA LYS A 316 -20.49 -0.54 15.68
C LYS A 316 -21.08 -0.98 17.02
N GLY A 317 -20.42 -0.66 18.13
CA GLY A 317 -20.92 -0.89 19.48
C GLY A 317 -22.27 -0.21 19.75
N ILE A 318 -22.43 1.04 19.31
CA ILE A 318 -23.66 1.83 19.46
C ILE A 318 -24.82 1.17 18.73
N ARG A 319 -24.63 0.70 17.47
CA ARG A 319 -25.72 0.06 16.72
C ARG A 319 -26.25 -1.18 17.44
N GLN A 320 -25.34 -2.06 17.85
CA GLN A 320 -25.68 -3.26 18.63
C GLN A 320 -26.32 -2.93 19.98
N ALA A 321 -25.81 -1.88 20.65
CA ALA A 321 -26.35 -1.44 21.93
C ALA A 321 -27.77 -0.87 21.79
N ARG A 322 -28.06 -0.13 20.73
CA ARG A 322 -29.41 0.38 20.42
C ARG A 322 -30.39 -0.75 20.11
N GLU A 323 -29.96 -1.77 19.37
CA GLU A 323 -30.76 -2.98 19.15
C GLU A 323 -31.12 -3.67 20.47
N MET A 324 -30.13 -3.86 21.37
CA MET A 324 -30.37 -4.43 22.70
C MET A 324 -31.32 -3.57 23.54
N ILE A 325 -31.26 -2.23 23.45
CA ILE A 325 -32.19 -1.34 24.15
C ILE A 325 -33.61 -1.49 23.59
N ALA A 326 -33.76 -1.59 22.27
CA ALA A 326 -35.07 -1.83 21.64
C ALA A 326 -35.69 -3.17 22.08
N GLU A 327 -34.86 -4.17 22.37
CA GLU A 327 -35.25 -5.46 22.96
C GLU A 327 -35.49 -5.41 24.49
N GLY A 328 -35.35 -4.25 25.14
CA GLY A 328 -35.51 -4.09 26.59
C GLY A 328 -34.30 -4.54 27.43
N ARG A 329 -33.15 -4.80 26.78
CA ARG A 329 -31.91 -5.30 27.40
C ARG A 329 -30.90 -4.18 27.69
N THR A 330 -31.36 -3.08 28.28
CA THR A 330 -30.55 -1.87 28.54
C THR A 330 -29.29 -2.15 29.36
N ALA A 331 -29.37 -3.00 30.39
CA ALA A 331 -28.21 -3.34 31.22
C ALA A 331 -27.10 -4.08 30.43
N GLU A 332 -27.48 -4.90 29.45
CA GLU A 332 -26.53 -5.62 28.61
C GLU A 332 -25.89 -4.70 27.57
N ALA A 333 -26.69 -3.79 27.00
CA ALA A 333 -26.20 -2.73 26.11
C ALA A 333 -25.12 -1.88 26.80
N VAL A 334 -25.37 -1.42 28.03
CA VAL A 334 -24.40 -0.64 28.82
C VAL A 334 -23.15 -1.45 29.14
N ARG A 335 -23.27 -2.72 29.56
CA ARG A 335 -22.10 -3.59 29.81
C ARG A 335 -21.24 -3.78 28.55
N ARG A 336 -21.88 -3.91 27.40
CA ARG A 336 -21.20 -4.04 26.10
C ARG A 336 -20.42 -2.79 25.73
N MET A 337 -21.00 -1.61 25.96
CA MET A 337 -20.33 -0.32 25.77
C MET A 337 -19.16 -0.14 26.73
N GLN A 338 -19.33 -0.49 28.01
CA GLN A 338 -18.27 -0.45 29.01
C GLN A 338 -17.12 -1.41 28.68
N LYS A 339 -17.41 -2.59 28.10
CA LYS A 339 -16.39 -3.51 27.60
C LYS A 339 -15.59 -2.86 26.47
N GLY A 340 -16.26 -2.17 25.54
CA GLY A 340 -15.61 -1.39 24.48
C GLY A 340 -14.69 -0.30 25.02
N LEU A 341 -15.18 0.47 26.00
CA LEU A 341 -14.41 1.50 26.68
C LEU A 341 -13.12 0.97 27.35
N ARG A 342 -13.16 -0.23 27.95
CA ARG A 342 -11.98 -0.87 28.57
C ARG A 342 -11.04 -1.51 27.56
N ALA A 343 -11.54 -1.87 26.38
CA ALA A 343 -10.78 -2.55 25.34
C ALA A 343 -10.15 -1.59 24.31
N GLY A 344 -10.46 -0.29 24.38
CA GLY A 344 -9.87 0.73 23.50
C GLY A 344 -8.35 0.79 23.65
N GLY A 345 -7.62 0.76 22.53
CA GLY A 345 -6.16 0.71 22.47
C GLY A 345 -5.50 2.07 22.71
N SER A 346 -6.27 3.17 22.60
CA SER A 346 -5.77 4.54 22.81
C SER A 346 -6.70 5.40 23.67
N ARG A 347 -6.16 6.47 24.26
CA ARG A 347 -6.96 7.46 25.01
C ARG A 347 -7.99 8.16 24.12
N LYS A 348 -7.65 8.41 22.85
CA LYS A 348 -8.59 8.98 21.86
C LYS A 348 -9.75 8.03 21.60
N GLU A 349 -9.50 6.73 21.45
CA GLU A 349 -10.57 5.73 21.33
C GLU A 349 -11.43 5.64 22.60
N ALA A 350 -10.81 5.65 23.78
CA ALA A 350 -11.55 5.66 25.05
C ALA A 350 -12.47 6.89 25.16
N PHE A 351 -12.01 8.07 24.72
CA PHE A 351 -12.84 9.28 24.65
C PHE A 351 -14.07 9.07 23.76
N HIS A 352 -13.89 8.52 22.55
CA HIS A 352 -15.01 8.24 21.63
C HIS A 352 -15.99 7.22 22.21
N TRP A 353 -15.50 6.13 22.82
CA TRP A 353 -16.33 5.16 23.53
C TRP A 353 -17.12 5.78 24.69
N ARG A 354 -16.53 6.74 25.41
CA ARG A 354 -17.19 7.41 26.53
C ARG A 354 -18.27 8.37 26.05
N VAL A 355 -18.00 9.17 25.02
CA VAL A 355 -19.01 10.02 24.35
C VAL A 355 -20.17 9.18 23.82
N ALA A 356 -19.87 8.04 23.20
CA ALA A 356 -20.86 7.09 22.70
C ALA A 356 -21.72 6.49 23.83
N LEU A 357 -21.11 6.11 24.95
CA LEU A 357 -21.81 5.60 26.13
C LEU A 357 -22.74 6.68 26.72
N CYS A 358 -22.26 7.92 26.85
CA CYS A 358 -23.11 9.04 27.30
C CYS A 358 -24.32 9.21 26.39
N ARG A 359 -24.13 9.26 25.07
CA ARG A 359 -25.23 9.39 24.10
C ARG A 359 -26.27 8.28 24.26
N LEU A 360 -25.81 7.04 24.43
CA LEU A 360 -26.70 5.91 24.67
C LEU A 360 -27.50 6.06 25.96
N LEU A 361 -26.86 6.47 27.07
CA LEU A 361 -27.53 6.65 28.36
C LEU A 361 -28.55 7.79 28.33
N LEU A 362 -28.32 8.84 27.54
CA LEU A 362 -29.27 9.95 27.37
C LEU A 362 -30.51 9.55 26.57
N GLU A 363 -30.46 8.46 25.79
CA GLU A 363 -31.60 7.88 25.09
C GLU A 363 -32.48 7.00 26.02
N THR A 364 -32.05 6.74 27.26
CA THR A 364 -32.78 5.87 28.20
C THR A 364 -33.21 6.62 29.47
N PRO A 365 -34.15 6.06 30.26
CA PRO A 365 -34.56 6.63 31.56
C PRO A 365 -33.40 6.77 32.57
N GLU A 366 -32.26 6.11 32.32
CA GLU A 366 -31.09 6.09 33.17
C GLU A 366 -30.09 7.24 32.91
N ALA A 367 -30.52 8.31 32.22
CA ALA A 367 -29.71 9.48 31.85
C ALA A 367 -28.82 10.07 32.97
N ARG A 368 -29.23 9.95 34.25
CA ARG A 368 -28.44 10.38 35.41
C ARG A 368 -27.06 9.72 35.51
N HIS A 369 -26.91 8.50 35.00
CA HIS A 369 -25.65 7.77 35.05
C HIS A 369 -24.65 8.26 33.98
N ALA A 370 -25.06 9.17 33.09
CA ALA A 370 -24.15 9.82 32.16
C ALA A 370 -23.27 10.89 32.86
N LEU A 371 -23.72 11.48 33.98
CA LEU A 371 -23.02 12.59 34.64
C LEU A 371 -21.55 12.29 35.02
N PRO A 372 -21.22 11.15 35.66
CA PRO A 372 -19.82 10.84 35.97
C PRO A 372 -18.95 10.68 34.71
N HIS A 373 -19.54 10.19 33.61
CA HIS A 373 -18.83 10.05 32.34
C HIS A 373 -18.63 11.40 31.64
N ILE A 374 -19.61 12.32 31.76
CA ILE A 374 -19.50 13.69 31.27
C ILE A 374 -18.40 14.44 32.01
N GLU A 375 -18.29 14.29 33.33
CA GLU A 375 -17.20 14.91 34.10
C GLU A 375 -15.83 14.43 33.65
N GLU A 376 -15.70 13.14 33.33
CA GLU A 376 -14.45 12.59 32.80
C GLU A 376 -14.14 13.11 31.38
N ILE A 377 -15.16 13.27 30.53
CA ILE A 377 -15.00 13.89 29.20
C ILE A 377 -14.46 15.32 29.34
N LEU A 378 -15.05 16.12 30.23
CA LEU A 378 -14.60 17.51 30.45
C LEU A 378 -13.17 17.56 31.00
N LYS A 379 -12.81 16.69 31.94
CA LYS A 379 -11.43 16.57 32.44
C LYS A 379 -10.44 16.19 31.33
N GLU A 380 -10.79 15.27 30.44
CA GLU A 380 -9.93 14.88 29.32
C GLU A 380 -9.78 16.04 28.31
N ILE A 381 -10.84 16.81 28.03
CA ILE A 381 -10.76 18.03 27.20
C ILE A 381 -9.77 19.02 27.80
N ASP A 382 -9.85 19.26 29.10
CA ASP A 382 -8.99 20.22 29.81
C ASP A 382 -7.53 19.75 29.86
N LEU A 383 -7.31 18.47 30.20
CA LEU A 383 -5.98 17.87 30.33
C LEU A 383 -5.20 17.92 29.03
N PHE A 384 -5.87 17.67 27.89
CA PHE A 384 -5.24 17.64 26.57
C PHE A 384 -5.40 18.94 25.79
N ARG A 385 -6.05 19.95 26.37
CA ARG A 385 -6.31 21.24 25.71
C ARG A 385 -6.97 21.06 24.34
N LEU A 386 -7.96 20.16 24.27
CA LEU A 386 -8.60 19.79 23.00
C LEU A 386 -9.27 21.00 22.32
N GLU A 387 -9.74 21.98 23.09
CA GLU A 387 -10.31 23.22 22.53
C GLU A 387 -9.32 24.01 21.65
N GLU A 388 -8.00 23.85 21.87
CA GLU A 388 -6.94 24.49 21.08
C GLU A 388 -6.34 23.55 20.02
N TYR A 389 -6.25 22.25 20.32
CA TYR A 389 -5.50 21.29 19.50
C TYR A 389 -6.38 20.42 18.58
N ASP A 390 -7.62 20.10 18.98
CA ASP A 390 -8.58 19.31 18.20
C ASP A 390 -10.00 19.83 18.51
N PRO A 391 -10.36 21.03 17.98
CA PRO A 391 -11.59 21.73 18.34
C PRO A 391 -12.85 20.94 17.97
N GLU A 392 -12.80 20.12 16.90
CA GLU A 392 -13.92 19.25 16.54
C GLU A 392 -14.18 18.17 17.57
N LEU A 393 -13.12 17.52 18.09
CA LEU A 393 -13.25 16.50 19.13
C LEU A 393 -13.71 17.11 20.45
N ALA A 394 -13.17 18.28 20.80
CA ALA A 394 -13.64 19.04 21.96
C ALA A 394 -15.14 19.36 21.82
N LEU A 395 -15.58 19.86 20.67
CA LEU A 395 -16.97 20.21 20.42
C LEU A 395 -17.90 18.99 20.54
N LYS A 396 -17.47 17.80 20.08
CA LYS A 396 -18.23 16.54 20.28
C LYS A 396 -18.44 16.24 21.76
N GLY A 397 -17.39 16.39 22.58
CA GLY A 397 -17.45 16.19 24.03
C GLY A 397 -18.26 17.26 24.77
N LEU A 398 -18.12 18.53 24.38
CA LEU A 398 -18.88 19.63 24.99
C LEU A 398 -20.37 19.55 24.65
N LYS A 399 -20.74 19.17 23.41
CA LYS A 399 -22.14 18.96 23.02
C LYS A 399 -22.78 17.83 23.81
N ILE A 400 -22.10 16.71 24.01
CA ILE A 400 -22.66 15.61 24.82
C ILE A 400 -22.79 15.99 26.30
N ALA A 401 -21.87 16.80 26.81
CA ALA A 401 -21.98 17.37 28.15
C ALA A 401 -23.21 18.28 28.28
N TRP A 402 -23.48 19.10 27.25
CA TRP A 402 -24.63 20.00 27.21
C TRP A 402 -25.95 19.23 27.23
N ASP A 403 -26.09 18.24 26.34
CA ASP A 403 -27.27 17.39 26.28
C ASP A 403 -27.49 16.66 27.61
N GLY A 404 -26.40 16.18 28.23
CA GLY A 404 -26.48 15.50 29.51
C GLY A 404 -26.81 16.41 30.70
N TYR A 405 -26.39 17.67 30.67
CA TYR A 405 -26.81 18.67 31.67
C TYR A 405 -28.29 19.02 31.50
N ARG A 406 -28.78 19.20 30.27
CA ARG A 406 -30.22 19.42 30.00
C ARG A 406 -31.08 18.24 30.44
N ALA A 407 -30.69 17.02 30.10
CA ALA A 407 -31.43 15.81 30.46
C ALA A 407 -31.47 15.56 31.99
N ASN A 408 -30.54 16.16 32.73
CA ASN A 408 -30.43 16.05 34.19
C ASN A 408 -30.64 17.40 34.89
N ALA A 409 -31.49 18.26 34.33
CA ALA A 409 -31.86 19.53 34.92
C ALA A 409 -32.31 19.34 36.39
N GLY A 410 -31.72 20.11 37.30
CA GLY A 410 -31.95 20.00 38.75
C GLY A 410 -30.90 19.19 39.53
N LEU A 411 -30.07 18.39 38.85
CA LEU A 411 -28.89 17.74 39.46
C LEU A 411 -27.59 18.50 39.19
N VAL A 412 -27.59 19.39 38.20
CA VAL A 412 -26.42 20.17 37.78
C VAL A 412 -26.63 21.64 38.15
N PRO A 413 -25.66 22.30 38.83
CA PRO A 413 -25.72 23.73 39.11
C PRO A 413 -25.78 24.57 37.82
N GLU A 414 -26.62 25.61 37.79
CA GLU A 414 -26.78 26.50 36.62
C GLU A 414 -25.46 27.15 36.19
N GLU A 415 -24.58 27.47 37.13
CA GLU A 415 -23.24 28.04 36.83
C GLU A 415 -22.42 27.14 35.90
N ARG A 416 -22.47 25.81 36.08
CA ARG A 416 -21.75 24.86 35.22
C ARG A 416 -22.34 24.80 33.81
N VAL A 417 -23.65 25.03 33.69
CA VAL A 417 -24.36 25.07 32.41
C VAL A 417 -23.94 26.32 31.62
N VAL A 418 -23.87 27.48 32.29
CA VAL A 418 -23.41 28.74 31.70
C VAL A 418 -21.94 28.66 31.30
N GLU A 419 -21.08 28.10 32.16
CA GLU A 419 -19.66 27.90 31.85
C GLU A 419 -19.49 27.04 30.58
N LEU A 420 -20.23 25.93 30.49
CA LEU A 420 -20.19 25.03 29.34
C LEU A 420 -20.62 25.71 28.04
N GLN A 421 -21.68 26.54 28.08
CA GLN A 421 -22.08 27.35 26.92
C GLN A 421 -20.96 28.29 26.48
N GLY A 422 -20.30 28.96 27.44
CA GLY A 422 -19.17 29.83 27.16
C GLY A 422 -17.99 29.09 26.52
N ARG A 423 -17.73 27.85 26.94
CA ARG A 423 -16.71 26.97 26.34
C ARG A 423 -17.07 26.57 24.91
N ILE A 424 -18.32 26.17 24.65
CA ILE A 424 -18.79 25.86 23.30
C ILE A 424 -18.66 27.08 22.40
N ALA A 425 -19.03 28.27 22.88
CA ALA A 425 -18.95 29.51 22.10
C ALA A 425 -17.51 29.90 21.72
N LYS A 426 -16.53 29.56 22.55
CA LYS A 426 -15.11 29.78 22.23
C LYS A 426 -14.62 28.89 21.09
N VAL A 427 -15.14 27.68 20.99
CA VAL A 427 -14.76 26.70 19.95
C VAL A 427 -15.56 26.91 18.67
N ASP A 428 -16.88 27.09 18.79
CA ASP A 428 -17.80 27.30 17.67
C ASP A 428 -19.00 28.14 18.12
N VAL A 429 -18.99 29.41 17.72
CA VAL A 429 -20.05 30.38 18.01
C VAL A 429 -21.38 29.95 17.37
N SER A 430 -21.36 29.36 16.18
CA SER A 430 -22.58 28.89 15.50
C SER A 430 -23.21 27.72 16.26
N ALA A 431 -22.38 26.78 16.73
CA ALA A 431 -22.85 25.71 17.60
C ALA A 431 -23.46 26.28 18.89
N ALA A 432 -22.81 27.24 19.57
CA ALA A 432 -23.37 27.86 20.77
C ALA A 432 -24.72 28.55 20.52
N MET A 433 -24.85 29.28 19.40
CA MET A 433 -26.11 29.93 19.01
C MET A 433 -27.24 28.93 18.77
N SER A 434 -26.95 27.78 18.17
CA SER A 434 -27.94 26.72 17.94
C SER A 434 -28.44 26.04 19.22
N LEU A 435 -27.69 26.15 20.32
CA LEU A 435 -28.04 25.55 21.62
C LEU A 435 -28.85 26.48 22.52
N GLY A 436 -28.84 27.79 22.25
CA GLY A 436 -29.57 28.81 23.01
C GLY A 436 -30.90 29.25 22.36
N GLY A 437 -31.29 28.63 21.25
CA GLY A 437 -32.55 28.88 20.56
C GLY A 437 -33.64 27.91 20.96
N GLU A 438 -34.21 28.07 22.15
CA GLU A 438 -35.55 27.58 22.55
C GLU A 438 -36.09 28.43 23.71
#